data_AF-A0A2V7UIQ0-F1
#
_entry.id   AF-A0A2V7UIQ0-F1
#
_cell.length_a   1.000
_cell.length_b   1.000
_cell.length_c   1.000
_cell.angle_alpha   90.00
_cell.angle_beta   90.00
_cell.angle_gamma   90.00
#
_symmetry.space_group_name_H-M   'P 1'
#
loop_
_entity.id
_entity.type
_entity.pdbx_description
1 polymer ?
#
loop_
_entity_poly.entity_id
_entity_poly.type
_entity_poly.pdbx_seq_one_letter_code
_entity_poly.pdbx_strand_id
1 'polypeptide(L)'
;QVRALDPPRWHTGVVTGDGASSAEEDTGTVYERIQRLKVEIADLQTRFTDNHPDVIRRKAELAALERGLASTQGDQPGAPGRSPAAGEAGSGGRVRDLRALRKEEKDLRQAIALYQRRVETAPLREQELRELSRDYETSKDLYDSMAKRDQEARLTENMEQRQKGEQFRILDSAVVPEFPVAPPRLLLLLLGLGFSLAAAVASMLLAEQRDTSFHSVESLRAFTRVPVLARIPLIVTKKDALRRLGRACLGTVSALVGLVLIAGVSYILAHGNESLVLLLAGNRP
;
A
#
# COMPACT_ATOMS: atom_id res chain seq x y z
N GLN A 1 -15.11 -39.32 -18.28
CA GLN A 1 -16.18 -40.14 -18.86
C GLN A 1 -15.79 -40.52 -20.27
N VAL A 2 -15.33 -41.76 -20.44
CA VAL A 2 -14.78 -42.30 -21.69
C VAL A 2 -15.96 -42.94 -22.45
N ARG A 3 -16.28 -42.45 -23.65
CA ARG A 3 -17.39 -42.95 -24.47
C ARG A 3 -16.84 -43.94 -25.50
N ALA A 4 -17.27 -45.19 -25.34
CA ALA A 4 -16.84 -46.36 -26.11
C ALA A 4 -17.19 -46.25 -27.60
N LEU A 5 -16.26 -46.76 -28.43
CA LEU A 5 -16.42 -47.08 -29.84
C LEU A 5 -17.13 -48.43 -29.99
N ASP A 6 -18.16 -48.51 -30.82
CA ASP A 6 -18.73 -49.77 -31.34
C ASP A 6 -18.32 -49.96 -32.82
N PRO A 7 -17.90 -51.17 -33.25
CA PRO A 7 -17.50 -51.46 -34.64
C PRO A 7 -18.67 -51.85 -35.56
N PRO A 8 -18.54 -51.72 -36.89
CA PRO A 8 -19.61 -52.05 -37.84
C PRO A 8 -19.76 -53.57 -38.07
N ARG A 9 -21.01 -54.03 -38.08
CA ARG A 9 -21.44 -55.40 -38.42
C ARG A 9 -21.39 -55.62 -39.93
N TRP A 10 -20.72 -56.68 -40.37
CA TRP A 10 -20.86 -57.22 -41.72
C TRP A 10 -22.05 -58.19 -41.73
N HIS A 11 -23.02 -57.96 -42.61
CA HIS A 11 -24.02 -58.95 -42.97
C HIS A 11 -23.68 -59.51 -44.35
N THR A 12 -23.35 -60.79 -44.38
CA THR A 12 -23.36 -61.62 -45.57
C THR A 12 -24.81 -62.00 -45.90
N GLY A 13 -25.19 -61.81 -47.16
CA GLY A 13 -26.46 -62.28 -47.71
C GLY A 13 -26.28 -62.55 -49.19
N VAL A 14 -26.04 -63.82 -49.52
CA VAL A 14 -26.11 -64.36 -50.88
C VAL A 14 -27.57 -64.68 -51.16
N VAL A 15 -28.12 -64.21 -52.29
CA VAL A 15 -29.28 -64.84 -52.95
C VAL A 15 -29.06 -64.83 -54.47
N THR A 16 -29.30 -66.02 -55.02
CA THR A 16 -29.27 -66.52 -56.38
C THR A 16 -30.07 -65.72 -57.41
N GLY A 17 -29.61 -65.77 -58.67
CA GLY A 17 -30.16 -65.01 -59.79
C GLY A 17 -31.52 -65.45 -60.30
N ASP A 18 -32.16 -64.51 -60.98
CA ASP A 18 -33.10 -64.74 -62.08
C ASP A 18 -32.95 -63.55 -63.05
N GLY A 19 -32.51 -63.85 -64.28
CA GLY A 19 -32.26 -62.84 -65.31
C GLY A 19 -33.51 -62.61 -66.14
N ALA A 20 -34.07 -61.39 -66.06
CA ALA A 20 -34.81 -60.70 -67.14
C ALA A 20 -35.54 -59.41 -66.68
N SER A 21 -35.58 -59.07 -65.38
CA SER A 21 -36.28 -57.86 -64.86
C SER A 21 -35.36 -56.72 -64.40
N SER A 22 -34.04 -56.85 -64.57
CA SER A 22 -33.03 -56.07 -63.85
C SER A 22 -32.55 -54.77 -64.53
N ALA A 23 -33.14 -54.35 -65.66
CA ALA A 23 -32.68 -53.15 -66.38
C ALA A 23 -33.35 -51.85 -65.91
N GLU A 24 -34.61 -51.89 -65.42
CA GLU A 24 -35.31 -50.68 -64.97
C GLU A 24 -35.08 -50.39 -63.47
N GLU A 25 -34.99 -51.41 -62.61
CA GLU A 25 -34.67 -51.22 -61.17
C GLU A 25 -33.26 -50.65 -60.94
N ASP A 26 -32.28 -51.00 -61.78
CA ASP A 26 -30.90 -50.54 -61.62
C ASP A 26 -30.75 -49.04 -61.94
N THR A 27 -31.52 -48.51 -62.91
CA THR A 27 -31.52 -47.07 -63.23
C THR A 27 -32.11 -46.21 -62.11
N GLY A 28 -33.16 -46.70 -61.43
CA GLY A 28 -33.78 -46.04 -60.29
C GLY A 28 -32.84 -45.95 -59.08
N THR A 29 -32.15 -47.05 -58.76
CA THR A 29 -31.17 -47.08 -57.65
C THR A 29 -29.93 -46.22 -57.93
N VAL A 30 -29.47 -46.14 -59.19
CA VAL A 30 -28.36 -45.27 -59.60
C VAL A 30 -28.74 -43.79 -59.51
N TYR A 31 -29.98 -43.43 -59.86
CA TYR A 31 -30.47 -42.05 -59.71
C TYR A 31 -30.55 -41.61 -58.25
N GLU A 32 -31.05 -42.47 -57.36
CA GLU A 32 -31.05 -42.22 -55.91
C GLU A 32 -29.63 -42.04 -55.35
N ARG A 33 -28.67 -42.84 -55.85
CA ARG A 33 -27.26 -42.74 -55.47
C ARG A 33 -26.68 -41.37 -55.84
N ILE A 34 -26.99 -40.85 -57.04
CA ILE A 34 -26.54 -39.54 -57.52
C ILE A 34 -27.08 -38.41 -56.64
N GLN A 35 -28.37 -38.47 -56.29
CA GLN A 35 -28.98 -37.46 -55.42
C GLN A 35 -28.34 -37.44 -54.02
N ARG A 36 -28.08 -38.63 -53.46
CA ARG A 36 -27.38 -38.76 -52.19
C ARG A 36 -25.96 -38.18 -52.25
N LEU A 37 -25.20 -38.48 -53.31
CA LEU A 37 -23.85 -37.91 -53.48
C LEU A 37 -23.87 -36.38 -53.61
N LYS A 38 -24.87 -35.80 -54.28
CA LYS A 38 -25.02 -34.33 -54.37
C LYS A 38 -25.24 -33.68 -53.00
N VAL A 39 -26.06 -34.31 -52.15
CA VAL A 39 -26.28 -33.85 -50.77
C VAL A 39 -25.01 -33.99 -49.92
N GLU A 40 -24.29 -35.10 -50.02
CA GLU A 40 -23.03 -35.32 -49.29
C GLU A 40 -21.93 -34.31 -49.71
N ILE A 41 -21.85 -33.97 -51.00
CA ILE A 41 -20.93 -32.93 -51.50
C ILE A 41 -21.31 -31.55 -50.93
N ALA A 42 -22.60 -31.23 -50.91
CA ALA A 42 -23.08 -29.96 -50.34
C ALA A 42 -22.77 -29.85 -48.84
N ASP A 43 -22.94 -30.93 -48.05
CA ASP A 43 -22.56 -30.95 -46.63
C ASP A 43 -21.04 -30.79 -46.46
N LEU A 44 -20.23 -31.47 -47.26
CA LEU A 44 -18.77 -31.34 -47.21
C LEU A 44 -18.30 -29.92 -47.56
N GLN A 45 -18.96 -29.24 -48.50
CA GLN A 45 -18.65 -27.85 -48.86
C GLN A 45 -18.99 -26.84 -47.77
N THR A 46 -19.82 -27.20 -46.77
CA THR A 46 -20.03 -26.34 -45.60
C THR A 46 -18.86 -26.37 -44.61
N ARG A 47 -18.05 -27.44 -44.63
CA ARG A 47 -16.97 -27.69 -43.67
C ARG A 47 -15.57 -27.57 -44.29
N PHE A 48 -15.47 -27.82 -45.59
CA PHE A 48 -14.21 -27.89 -46.32
C PHE A 48 -14.26 -27.03 -47.59
N THR A 49 -13.11 -26.50 -48.01
CA THR A 49 -12.98 -25.76 -49.26
C THR A 49 -13.01 -26.72 -50.47
N ASP A 50 -13.28 -26.18 -51.66
CA ASP A 50 -13.39 -26.97 -52.91
C ASP A 50 -12.15 -27.80 -53.26
N ASN A 51 -10.99 -27.49 -52.67
CA ASN A 51 -9.71 -28.17 -52.89
C ASN A 51 -9.39 -29.28 -51.87
N HIS A 52 -10.29 -29.59 -50.93
CA HIS A 52 -10.07 -30.66 -49.95
C HIS A 52 -10.19 -32.06 -50.62
N PRO A 53 -9.30 -33.02 -50.33
CA PRO A 53 -9.24 -34.33 -51.01
C PRO A 53 -10.55 -35.11 -51.00
N ASP A 54 -11.36 -35.01 -49.94
CA ASP A 54 -12.65 -35.71 -49.87
C ASP A 54 -13.70 -35.12 -50.83
N VAL A 55 -13.71 -33.80 -51.03
CA VAL A 55 -14.63 -33.14 -51.98
C VAL A 55 -14.29 -33.52 -53.41
N ILE A 56 -13.00 -33.57 -53.75
CA ILE A 56 -12.50 -33.96 -55.08
C ILE A 56 -12.88 -35.41 -55.38
N ARG A 57 -12.68 -36.33 -54.42
CA ARG A 57 -13.02 -37.75 -54.57
C ARG A 57 -14.53 -37.96 -54.80
N ARG A 58 -15.39 -37.28 -54.03
CA ARG A 58 -16.85 -37.39 -54.17
C ARG A 58 -17.37 -36.75 -55.47
N LYS A 59 -16.82 -35.61 -55.90
CA LYS A 59 -17.13 -35.02 -57.21
C LYS A 59 -16.71 -35.94 -58.36
N ALA A 60 -15.59 -36.64 -58.24
CA ALA A 60 -15.15 -37.62 -59.22
C ALA A 60 -16.07 -38.86 -59.29
N GLU A 61 -16.55 -39.33 -58.14
CA GLU A 61 -17.51 -40.44 -58.03
C GLU A 61 -18.87 -40.08 -58.66
N LEU A 62 -19.36 -38.86 -58.42
CA LEU A 62 -20.56 -38.32 -59.07
C LEU A 62 -20.40 -38.26 -60.60
N ALA A 63 -19.27 -37.72 -61.08
CA ALA A 63 -18.99 -37.62 -62.51
C ALA A 63 -18.87 -38.99 -63.19
N ALA A 64 -18.42 -40.02 -62.47
CA ALA A 64 -18.37 -41.39 -62.99
C ALA A 64 -19.79 -41.98 -63.14
N LEU A 65 -20.67 -41.77 -62.17
CA LEU A 65 -22.07 -42.24 -62.21
C LEU A 65 -22.90 -41.51 -63.28
N GLU A 66 -22.73 -40.20 -63.43
CA GLU A 66 -23.41 -39.43 -64.49
C GLU A 66 -22.93 -39.85 -65.88
N ARG A 67 -21.64 -40.17 -66.06
CA ARG A 67 -21.13 -40.74 -67.33
C ARG A 67 -21.72 -42.11 -67.61
N GLY A 68 -21.84 -42.98 -66.59
CA GLY A 68 -22.45 -44.31 -66.72
C GLY A 68 -23.88 -44.24 -67.27
N LEU A 69 -24.70 -43.33 -66.72
CA LEU A 69 -26.06 -43.07 -67.22
C LEU A 69 -26.07 -42.51 -68.65
N ALA A 70 -25.15 -41.60 -68.99
CA ALA A 70 -25.06 -41.05 -70.34
C ALA A 70 -24.66 -42.11 -71.39
N SER A 71 -23.83 -43.09 -71.01
CA SER A 71 -23.48 -44.23 -71.86
C SER A 71 -24.59 -45.28 -71.99
N THR A 72 -25.46 -45.43 -70.98
CA THR A 72 -26.64 -46.31 -71.06
C THR A 72 -27.76 -45.72 -71.94
N GLN A 73 -27.81 -44.38 -72.06
CA GLN A 73 -28.82 -43.68 -72.87
C GLN A 73 -28.38 -43.41 -74.33
N GLY A 74 -27.16 -43.79 -74.71
CA GLY A 74 -26.61 -43.60 -76.05
C GLY A 74 -25.98 -44.88 -76.59
N ASP A 75 -26.79 -45.84 -77.02
CA ASP A 75 -26.31 -47.04 -77.71
C ASP A 75 -26.58 -46.94 -79.23
N GLN A 76 -25.50 -46.77 -79.99
CA GLN A 76 -25.37 -47.29 -81.36
C GLN A 76 -24.00 -47.99 -81.46
N PRO A 77 -23.97 -49.30 -81.76
CA PRO A 77 -22.74 -50.05 -81.90
C PRO A 77 -22.25 -50.02 -83.35
N GLY A 78 -21.02 -49.52 -83.56
CA GLY A 78 -20.32 -49.58 -84.83
C GLY A 78 -18.83 -49.88 -84.62
N ALA A 79 -18.47 -51.16 -84.70
CA ALA A 79 -17.09 -51.61 -84.93
C ALA A 79 -16.81 -51.68 -86.45
N PRO A 80 -15.58 -51.92 -86.96
CA PRO A 80 -14.23 -51.74 -86.40
C PRO A 80 -13.30 -50.95 -87.35
N GLY A 81 -12.40 -50.12 -86.82
CA GLY A 81 -11.38 -49.40 -87.60
C GLY A 81 -9.97 -49.77 -87.17
N ARG A 82 -9.36 -50.75 -87.85
CA ARG A 82 -7.96 -51.13 -87.70
C ARG A 82 -7.08 -50.05 -88.32
N SER A 83 -6.18 -49.45 -87.54
CA SER A 83 -5.00 -48.75 -88.08
C SER A 83 -3.77 -49.04 -87.20
N PRO A 84 -2.62 -49.41 -87.79
CA PRO A 84 -1.45 -49.89 -87.07
C PRO A 84 -0.57 -48.71 -86.62
N ALA A 85 -0.42 -48.49 -85.32
CA ALA A 85 0.64 -47.64 -84.77
C ALA A 85 0.90 -47.96 -83.29
N ALA A 86 0.93 -49.24 -82.93
CA ALA A 86 1.38 -49.69 -81.61
C ALA A 86 2.90 -49.93 -81.66
N GLY A 87 3.67 -48.85 -81.56
CA GLY A 87 5.14 -48.92 -81.54
C GLY A 87 5.82 -47.80 -80.76
N GLU A 88 5.28 -46.58 -80.79
CA GLU A 88 6.02 -45.42 -80.23
C GLU A 88 5.31 -44.71 -79.06
N ALA A 89 4.03 -45.01 -78.79
CA ALA A 89 3.27 -44.39 -77.70
C ALA A 89 3.63 -44.92 -76.29
N GLY A 90 4.11 -46.16 -76.17
CA GLY A 90 4.44 -46.79 -74.88
C GLY A 90 5.75 -46.31 -74.24
N SER A 91 6.73 -45.89 -75.06
CA SER A 91 8.01 -45.36 -74.57
C SER A 91 7.89 -43.89 -74.14
N GLY A 92 7.13 -43.09 -74.90
CA GLY A 92 6.86 -41.69 -74.56
C GLY A 92 6.07 -41.50 -73.25
N GLY A 93 5.12 -42.39 -72.94
CA GLY A 93 4.36 -42.38 -71.69
C GLY A 93 5.23 -42.68 -70.46
N ARG A 94 5.97 -43.80 -70.48
CA ARG A 94 6.87 -44.19 -69.38
C ARG A 94 7.95 -43.15 -69.08
N VAL A 95 8.44 -42.44 -70.10
CA VAL A 95 9.42 -41.35 -69.93
C VAL A 95 8.78 -40.10 -69.32
N ARG A 96 7.49 -39.82 -69.56
CA ARG A 96 6.76 -38.72 -68.89
C ARG A 96 6.50 -39.07 -67.42
N ASP A 97 6.09 -40.31 -67.15
CA ASP A 97 5.83 -40.78 -65.78
C ASP A 97 7.11 -40.76 -64.93
N LEU A 98 8.24 -41.21 -65.49
CA LEU A 98 9.55 -41.12 -64.84
C LEU A 98 9.98 -39.68 -64.56
N ARG A 99 9.66 -38.72 -65.44
CA ARG A 99 9.94 -37.29 -65.19
C ARG A 99 9.04 -36.72 -64.10
N ALA A 100 7.77 -37.10 -64.08
CA ALA A 100 6.82 -36.69 -63.04
C ALA A 100 7.25 -37.21 -61.67
N LEU A 101 7.57 -38.51 -61.57
CA LEU A 101 8.06 -39.14 -60.33
C LEU A 101 9.39 -38.54 -59.85
N ARG A 102 10.32 -38.21 -60.75
CA ARG A 102 11.57 -37.51 -60.38
C ARG A 102 11.33 -36.09 -59.86
N LYS A 103 10.34 -35.39 -60.41
CA LYS A 103 9.94 -34.07 -59.92
C LYS A 103 9.35 -34.20 -58.52
N GLU A 104 8.43 -35.14 -58.34
CA GLU A 104 7.82 -35.44 -57.04
C GLU A 104 8.86 -35.86 -55.99
N GLU A 105 9.82 -36.71 -56.35
CA GLU A 105 10.93 -37.08 -55.47
C GLU A 105 11.74 -35.84 -55.05
N LYS A 106 12.04 -34.94 -55.99
CA LYS A 106 12.78 -33.71 -55.69
C LYS A 106 11.98 -32.79 -54.77
N ASP A 107 10.69 -32.64 -55.02
CA ASP A 107 9.79 -31.81 -54.21
C ASP A 107 9.65 -32.40 -52.80
N LEU A 108 9.52 -33.73 -52.68
CA LEU A 108 9.51 -34.44 -51.39
C LEU A 108 10.83 -34.29 -50.64
N ARG A 109 11.97 -34.42 -51.30
CA ARG A 109 13.29 -34.19 -50.68
C ARG A 109 13.44 -32.75 -50.17
N GLN A 110 12.94 -31.77 -50.92
CA GLN A 110 12.91 -30.37 -50.47
C GLN A 110 11.99 -30.18 -49.26
N ALA A 111 10.81 -30.80 -49.26
CA ALA A 111 9.89 -30.76 -48.13
C ALA A 111 10.52 -31.39 -46.89
N ILE A 112 11.16 -32.55 -47.01
CA ILE A 112 11.87 -33.24 -45.91
C ILE A 112 12.96 -32.32 -45.34
N ALA A 113 13.79 -31.70 -46.19
CA ALA A 113 14.83 -30.80 -45.73
C ALA A 113 14.28 -29.56 -45.00
N LEU A 114 13.14 -29.02 -45.45
CA LEU A 114 12.45 -27.93 -44.76
C LEU A 114 11.91 -28.36 -43.39
N TYR A 115 11.32 -29.55 -43.29
CA TYR A 115 10.82 -30.07 -42.02
C TYR A 115 11.96 -30.41 -41.06
N GLN A 116 13.06 -31.01 -41.52
CA GLN A 116 14.24 -31.26 -40.71
C GLN A 116 14.79 -29.96 -40.10
N ARG A 117 14.94 -28.90 -40.90
CA ARG A 117 15.34 -27.58 -40.39
C ARG A 117 14.35 -27.00 -39.37
N ARG A 118 13.05 -27.21 -39.54
CA ARG A 118 12.04 -26.79 -38.56
C ARG A 118 12.14 -27.56 -37.25
N VAL A 119 12.43 -28.86 -37.31
CA VAL A 119 12.63 -29.70 -36.11
C VAL A 119 13.92 -29.30 -35.39
N GLU A 120 15.00 -29.03 -36.13
CA GLU A 120 16.28 -28.57 -35.56
C GLU A 120 16.18 -27.17 -34.92
N THR A 121 15.32 -26.30 -35.43
CA THR A 121 15.10 -24.95 -34.87
C THR A 121 14.03 -24.88 -33.79
N ALA A 122 13.22 -25.93 -33.62
CA ALA A 122 12.22 -26.03 -32.56
C ALA A 122 12.79 -25.86 -31.13
N PRO A 123 13.89 -26.54 -30.72
CA PRO A 123 14.42 -26.39 -29.37
C PRO A 123 14.94 -24.97 -29.07
N LEU A 124 15.53 -24.30 -30.06
CA LEU A 124 15.97 -22.90 -29.93
C LEU A 124 14.79 -21.97 -29.64
N ARG A 125 13.70 -22.10 -30.41
CA ARG A 125 12.48 -21.31 -30.16
C ARG A 125 11.84 -21.64 -28.82
N GLU A 126 11.88 -22.90 -28.40
CA GLU A 126 11.36 -23.29 -27.09
C GLU A 126 12.19 -22.68 -25.96
N GLN A 127 13.51 -22.62 -26.09
CA GLN A 127 14.39 -21.92 -25.15
C GLN A 127 14.09 -20.44 -25.10
N GLU A 128 14.02 -19.75 -26.24
CA GLU A 128 13.67 -18.33 -26.33
C GLU A 128 12.31 -18.04 -25.66
N LEU A 129 11.31 -18.89 -25.90
CA LEU A 129 9.98 -18.72 -25.34
C LEU A 129 9.96 -18.98 -23.83
N ARG A 130 10.75 -19.94 -23.33
CA ARG A 130 10.93 -20.18 -21.90
C ARG A 130 11.64 -19.01 -21.21
N GLU A 131 12.68 -18.46 -21.81
CA GLU A 131 13.38 -17.28 -21.29
C GLU A 131 12.42 -16.08 -21.22
N LEU A 132 11.70 -15.79 -22.30
CA LEU A 132 10.72 -14.71 -22.35
C LEU A 132 9.60 -14.90 -21.31
N SER A 133 9.13 -16.13 -21.13
CA SER A 133 8.08 -16.43 -20.15
C SER A 133 8.58 -16.22 -18.72
N ARG A 134 9.80 -16.67 -18.40
CA ARG A 134 10.42 -16.48 -17.09
C ARG A 134 10.67 -14.99 -16.80
N ASP A 135 11.15 -14.24 -17.79
CA ASP A 135 11.42 -12.82 -17.62
C ASP A 135 10.13 -12.01 -17.46
N TYR A 136 9.05 -12.42 -18.15
CA TYR A 136 7.71 -11.88 -17.96
C TYR A 136 7.17 -12.17 -16.55
N GLU A 137 7.25 -13.41 -16.08
CA GLU A 137 6.85 -13.80 -14.72
C GLU A 137 7.63 -13.02 -13.67
N THR A 138 8.95 -12.91 -13.82
CA THR A 138 9.80 -12.14 -12.90
C THR A 138 9.41 -10.66 -12.85
N SER A 139 9.15 -10.06 -14.01
CA SER A 139 8.75 -8.65 -14.11
C SER A 139 7.37 -8.41 -13.50
N LYS A 140 6.45 -9.36 -13.69
CA LYS A 140 5.11 -9.33 -13.09
C LYS A 140 5.18 -9.45 -11.57
N ASP A 141 5.94 -10.41 -11.05
CA ASP A 141 6.12 -10.60 -9.60
C ASP A 141 6.76 -9.36 -8.94
N LEU A 142 7.74 -8.74 -9.62
CA LEU A 142 8.35 -7.50 -9.16
C LEU A 142 7.31 -6.36 -9.10
N TYR A 143 6.53 -6.19 -10.16
CA TYR A 143 5.45 -5.20 -10.22
C TYR A 143 4.42 -5.43 -9.10
N ASP A 144 3.94 -6.66 -8.93
CA ASP A 144 2.97 -7.02 -7.90
C ASP A 144 3.54 -6.76 -6.49
N SER A 145 4.82 -7.05 -6.26
CA SER A 145 5.50 -6.75 -5.00
C SER A 145 5.63 -5.25 -4.73
N MET A 146 5.91 -4.44 -5.75
CA MET A 146 5.99 -2.98 -5.63
C MET A 146 4.61 -2.38 -5.39
N ALA A 147 3.58 -2.85 -6.11
CA ALA A 147 2.21 -2.42 -5.92
C ALA A 147 1.72 -2.72 -4.49
N LYS A 148 2.04 -3.91 -3.96
CA LYS A 148 1.71 -4.28 -2.58
C LYS A 148 2.42 -3.36 -1.57
N ARG A 149 3.71 -3.09 -1.76
CA ARG A 149 4.47 -2.16 -0.90
C ARG A 149 3.94 -0.73 -0.95
N ASP A 150 3.53 -0.24 -2.12
CA ASP A 150 2.89 1.08 -2.25
C ASP A 150 1.56 1.13 -1.48
N GLN A 151 0.73 0.08 -1.59
CA GLN A 151 -0.50 -0.01 -0.81
C GLN A 151 -0.24 -0.06 0.70
N GLU A 152 0.72 -0.86 1.16
CA GLU A 152 1.13 -0.92 2.57
C GLU A 152 1.68 0.43 3.06
N ALA A 153 2.48 1.12 2.25
CA ALA A 153 3.00 2.45 2.56
C ALA A 153 1.87 3.47 2.68
N ARG A 154 0.91 3.48 1.75
CA ARG A 154 -0.29 4.34 1.82
C ARG A 154 -1.15 4.01 3.04
N LEU A 155 -1.33 2.75 3.38
CA LEU A 155 -2.07 2.35 4.57
C LEU A 155 -1.35 2.83 5.83
N THR A 156 -0.02 2.67 5.88
CA THR A 156 0.81 3.15 6.99
C THR A 156 0.79 4.66 7.09
N GLU A 157 0.89 5.39 5.97
CA GLU A 157 0.76 6.84 5.91
C GLU A 157 -0.63 7.30 6.38
N ASN A 158 -1.70 6.65 5.93
CA ASN A 158 -3.06 6.96 6.39
C ASN A 158 -3.23 6.64 7.88
N MET A 159 -2.66 5.54 8.37
CA MET A 159 -2.66 5.20 9.80
C MET A 159 -1.86 6.23 10.58
N GLU A 160 -0.67 6.60 10.13
CA GLU A 160 0.19 7.61 10.74
C GLU A 160 -0.48 8.98 10.69
N GLN A 161 -1.17 9.36 9.62
CA GLN A 161 -1.88 10.64 9.52
C GLN A 161 -3.13 10.67 10.41
N ARG A 162 -3.84 9.54 10.54
CA ARG A 162 -4.92 9.38 11.53
C ARG A 162 -4.38 9.36 12.96
N GLN A 163 -3.21 8.79 13.20
CA GLN A 163 -2.56 8.70 14.52
C GLN A 163 -1.77 9.98 14.89
N LYS A 164 -1.32 10.76 13.90
CA LYS A 164 -0.79 12.14 14.02
C LYS A 164 -1.85 13.10 14.53
N GLY A 165 -3.14 12.73 14.37
CA GLY A 165 -4.22 13.18 15.24
C GLY A 165 -4.15 12.51 16.61
N GLU A 166 -3.05 12.73 17.34
CA GLU A 166 -2.98 12.72 18.80
C GLU A 166 -3.83 11.68 19.55
N GLN A 167 -3.54 10.38 19.39
CA GLN A 167 -3.81 9.45 20.50
C GLN A 167 -2.66 9.53 21.49
N PHE A 168 -2.60 10.64 22.24
CA PHE A 168 -1.76 10.71 23.43
C PHE A 168 -2.25 9.67 24.42
N ARG A 169 -1.63 8.49 24.40
CA ARG A 169 -1.78 7.51 25.47
C ARG A 169 -0.84 7.94 26.57
N ILE A 170 -1.42 8.52 27.62
CA ILE A 170 -0.71 8.85 28.85
C ILE A 170 -0.18 7.52 29.42
N LEU A 171 1.12 7.26 29.22
CA LEU A 171 1.79 6.04 29.72
C LEU A 171 1.98 6.11 31.23
N ASP A 172 2.32 7.32 31.71
CA ASP A 172 2.50 7.62 33.11
C ASP A 172 1.97 9.03 33.36
N SER A 173 0.97 9.15 34.23
CA SER A 173 0.38 10.43 34.57
C SER A 173 1.20 11.03 35.70
N ALA A 174 1.50 12.32 35.62
CA ALA A 174 2.23 12.99 36.70
C ALA A 174 1.47 12.80 38.02
N VAL A 175 2.11 12.10 38.97
CA VAL A 175 1.56 11.94 40.31
C VAL A 175 1.60 13.31 40.97
N VAL A 176 0.43 13.89 41.17
CA VAL A 176 0.30 15.14 41.92
C VAL A 176 0.67 14.84 43.37
N PRO A 177 1.57 15.61 43.99
CA PRO A 177 1.95 15.37 45.38
C PRO A 177 0.72 15.53 46.29
N GLU A 178 0.42 14.51 47.09
CA GLU A 178 -0.69 14.49 48.05
C GLU A 178 -0.48 15.49 49.22
N PHE A 179 0.77 15.88 49.44
CA PHE A 179 1.17 16.80 50.50
C PHE A 179 1.76 18.10 49.92
N PRO A 180 1.54 19.25 50.59
CA PRO A 180 2.13 20.50 50.17
C PRO A 180 3.65 20.40 50.21
N VAL A 181 4.28 20.63 49.05
CA VAL A 181 5.74 20.58 48.89
C VAL A 181 6.44 21.70 49.67
N ALA A 182 5.75 22.82 49.89
CA ALA A 182 6.27 24.00 50.59
C ALA A 182 5.62 24.22 51.97
N PRO A 183 6.33 24.85 52.92
CA PRO A 183 5.76 25.20 54.22
C PRO A 183 4.52 26.10 54.08
N PRO A 184 3.56 26.02 55.03
CA PRO A 184 2.33 26.81 54.94
C PRO A 184 2.65 28.31 54.93
N ARG A 185 2.20 29.01 53.88
CA ARG A 185 2.46 30.45 53.66
C ARG A 185 2.05 31.33 54.84
N LEU A 186 0.99 30.93 55.54
CA LEU A 186 0.47 31.64 56.72
C LEU A 186 1.47 31.58 57.90
N LEU A 187 2.17 30.46 58.08
CA LEU A 187 3.18 30.31 59.12
C LEU A 187 4.39 31.22 58.87
N LEU A 188 4.85 31.32 57.62
CA LEU A 188 5.93 32.24 57.24
C LEU A 188 5.52 33.70 57.46
N LEU A 189 4.28 34.06 57.11
CA LEU A 189 3.76 35.40 57.35
C LEU A 189 3.73 35.73 58.84
N LEU A 190 3.19 34.83 59.67
CA LEU A 190 3.16 35.01 61.13
C LEU A 190 4.55 35.12 61.73
N LEU A 191 5.52 34.31 61.26
CA LEU A 191 6.89 34.36 61.74
C LEU A 191 7.61 35.65 61.32
N GLY A 192 7.41 36.11 60.08
CA GLY A 192 7.93 37.39 59.61
C GLY A 192 7.33 38.60 60.33
N LEU A 193 6.03 38.55 60.62
CA LEU A 193 5.34 39.57 61.41
C LEU A 193 5.86 39.57 62.86
N GLY A 194 6.02 38.39 63.46
CA GLY A 194 6.61 38.25 64.80
C GLY A 194 8.04 38.79 64.86
N PHE A 195 8.87 38.47 63.87
CA PHE A 195 10.26 38.93 63.81
C PHE A 195 10.37 40.44 63.61
N SER A 196 9.53 41.03 62.76
CA SER A 196 9.53 42.49 62.54
C SER A 196 9.07 43.26 63.77
N LEU A 197 8.06 42.77 64.49
CA LEU A 197 7.61 43.36 65.75
C LEU A 197 8.69 43.26 66.83
N ALA A 198 9.30 42.08 66.97
CA ALA A 198 10.41 41.87 67.91
C ALA A 198 11.60 42.79 67.59
N ALA A 199 11.97 42.91 66.32
CA ALA A 199 13.04 43.80 65.87
C ALA A 199 12.72 45.28 66.12
N ALA A 200 11.46 45.71 65.96
CA ALA A 200 11.03 47.07 66.26
C ALA A 200 11.15 47.39 67.75
N VAL A 201 10.67 46.50 68.62
CA VAL A 201 10.77 46.65 70.07
C VAL A 201 12.24 46.64 70.51
N ALA A 202 13.04 45.70 70.00
CA ALA A 202 14.46 45.62 70.29
C ALA A 202 15.20 46.91 69.86
N SER A 203 14.87 47.45 68.68
CA SER A 203 15.45 48.70 68.17
C SER A 203 15.05 49.90 69.03
N MET A 204 13.80 49.96 69.50
CA MET A 204 13.34 51.02 70.41
C MET A 204 14.08 50.96 71.75
N LEU A 205 14.22 49.78 72.35
CA LEU A 205 14.96 49.60 73.61
C LEU A 205 16.45 49.92 73.46
N LEU A 206 17.06 49.55 72.33
CA LEU A 206 18.45 49.92 72.03
C LEU A 206 18.62 51.42 71.80
N ALA A 207 17.63 52.09 71.19
CA ALA A 207 17.64 53.53 71.04
C ALA A 207 17.52 54.24 72.39
N GLU A 208 16.63 53.77 73.27
CA GLU A 208 16.45 54.29 74.62
C GLU A 208 17.70 54.09 75.48
N GLN A 209 18.32 52.90 75.45
CA GLN A 209 19.58 52.66 76.17
C GLN A 209 20.75 53.51 75.67
N ARG A 210 20.71 53.98 74.42
CA ARG A 210 21.70 54.91 73.88
C ARG A 210 21.38 56.38 74.17
N ASP A 211 20.17 56.70 74.61
CA ASP A 211 19.80 58.04 75.02
C ASP A 211 20.30 58.29 76.45
N THR A 212 21.28 59.19 76.58
CA THR A 212 21.85 59.59 77.87
C THR A 212 21.19 60.83 78.46
N SER A 213 20.03 61.24 77.94
CA SER A 213 19.31 62.44 78.35
C SER A 213 18.41 62.22 79.58
N PHE A 214 18.46 63.15 80.54
CA PHE A 214 17.58 63.16 81.71
C PHE A 214 16.26 63.86 81.39
N HIS A 215 15.16 63.11 81.34
CA HIS A 215 13.83 63.63 80.97
C HIS A 215 12.97 64.10 82.17
N SER A 216 13.33 63.70 83.39
CA SER A 216 12.61 64.07 84.61
C SER A 216 13.52 64.79 85.62
N VAL A 217 12.95 65.75 86.34
CA VAL A 217 13.66 66.48 87.40
C VAL A 217 14.03 65.53 88.54
N GLU A 218 13.19 64.52 88.81
CA GLU A 218 13.43 63.53 89.85
C GLU A 218 14.60 62.60 89.46
N SER A 219 14.70 62.20 88.19
CA SER A 219 15.83 61.40 87.69
C SER A 219 17.16 62.17 87.76
N LEU A 220 17.13 63.49 87.53
CA LEU A 220 18.32 64.34 87.65
C LEU A 220 18.76 64.52 89.11
N ARG A 221 17.80 64.71 90.03
CA ARG A 221 18.04 64.82 91.47
C ARG A 221 18.55 63.50 92.08
N ALA A 222 18.09 62.35 91.58
CA ALA A 222 18.60 61.05 92.01
C ALA A 222 20.05 60.80 91.53
N PHE A 223 20.42 61.29 90.35
CA PHE A 223 21.76 61.12 89.78
C PHE A 223 22.77 62.15 90.31
N THR A 224 22.34 63.37 90.64
CA THR A 224 23.21 64.47 91.09
C THR A 224 22.89 64.91 92.51
N ARG A 225 23.91 65.15 93.35
CA ARG A 225 23.74 65.62 94.75
C ARG A 225 23.40 67.12 94.87
N VAL A 226 23.05 67.78 93.78
CA VAL A 226 22.86 69.24 93.72
C VAL A 226 21.36 69.57 93.73
N PRO A 227 20.90 70.56 94.53
CA PRO A 227 19.49 70.95 94.54
C PRO A 227 19.09 71.63 93.22
N VAL A 228 17.96 71.20 92.65
CA VAL A 228 17.37 71.81 91.45
C VAL A 228 16.65 73.11 91.85
N LEU A 229 17.19 74.26 91.43
CA LEU A 229 16.71 75.59 91.84
C LEU A 229 15.50 76.09 91.03
N ALA A 230 15.43 75.77 89.74
CA ALA A 230 14.33 76.17 88.85
C ALA A 230 14.23 75.25 87.63
N ARG A 231 13.01 75.08 87.10
CA ARG A 231 12.75 74.42 85.82
C ARG A 231 12.45 75.48 84.77
N ILE A 232 13.28 75.56 83.74
CA ILE A 232 13.02 76.45 82.60
C ILE A 232 12.03 75.74 81.66
N PRO A 233 10.86 76.33 81.38
CA PRO A 233 9.94 75.76 80.39
C PRO A 233 10.58 75.85 79.00
N LEU A 234 10.48 74.76 78.23
CA LEU A 234 10.98 74.72 76.87
C LEU A 234 10.12 75.64 75.97
N ILE A 235 10.70 76.71 75.43
CA ILE A 235 10.03 77.57 74.45
C ILE A 235 10.25 76.98 73.06
N VAL A 236 9.24 76.33 72.50
CA VAL A 236 9.32 75.69 71.17
C VAL A 236 9.34 76.78 70.10
N THR A 237 10.45 76.89 69.37
CA THR A 237 10.56 77.82 68.24
C THR A 237 9.93 77.18 66.98
N LYS A 238 9.37 77.98 66.06
CA LYS A 238 8.84 77.47 64.77
C LYS A 238 9.86 76.60 64.03
N LYS A 239 11.15 76.95 64.06
CA LYS A 239 12.25 76.15 63.46
C LYS A 239 12.41 74.77 64.11
N ASP A 240 12.17 74.64 65.42
CA ASP A 240 12.26 73.35 66.14
C ASP A 240 11.05 72.47 65.84
N ALA A 241 9.88 73.06 65.68
CA ALA A 241 8.69 72.35 65.21
C ALA A 241 8.92 71.74 63.82
N LEU A 242 9.43 72.53 62.86
CA LEU A 242 9.74 72.01 61.52
C LEU A 242 10.84 70.92 61.55
N ARG A 243 11.88 71.05 62.39
CA ARG A 243 12.91 70.01 62.55
C ARG A 243 12.36 68.73 63.16
N ARG A 244 11.42 68.83 64.11
CA ARG A 244 10.74 67.67 64.71
C ARG A 244 9.87 66.94 63.69
N LEU A 245 9.12 67.67 62.87
CA LEU A 245 8.38 67.07 61.75
C LEU A 245 9.31 66.42 60.73
N GLY A 246 10.45 67.04 60.40
CA GLY A 246 11.45 66.46 59.51
C GLY A 246 12.04 65.14 60.03
N ARG A 247 12.41 65.08 61.31
CA ARG A 247 12.90 63.83 61.95
C ARG A 247 11.81 62.76 62.05
N ALA A 248 10.58 63.15 62.35
CA ALA A 248 9.45 62.23 62.38
C ALA A 248 9.10 61.68 60.98
N CYS A 249 9.19 62.52 59.94
CA CYS A 249 9.03 62.11 58.55
C CYS A 249 10.15 61.12 58.15
N LEU A 250 11.41 61.44 58.45
CA LEU A 250 12.53 60.54 58.18
C LEU A 250 12.39 59.18 58.88
N GLY A 251 11.92 59.18 60.14
CA GLY A 251 11.67 57.93 60.89
C GLY A 251 10.48 57.12 60.36
N THR A 252 9.40 57.78 59.94
CA THR A 252 8.24 57.08 59.34
C THR A 252 8.55 56.56 57.94
N VAL A 253 9.33 57.30 57.15
CA VAL A 253 9.81 56.87 55.84
C VAL A 253 10.76 55.68 55.95
N SER A 254 11.71 55.69 56.89
CA SER A 254 12.62 54.54 57.07
C SER A 254 11.87 53.28 57.55
N ALA A 255 10.85 53.44 58.40
CA ALA A 255 9.98 52.34 58.82
C ALA A 255 9.17 51.76 57.66
N LEU A 256 8.60 52.61 56.79
CA LEU A 256 7.87 52.17 55.59
C LEU A 256 8.78 51.46 54.59
N VAL A 257 9.99 51.99 54.36
CA VAL A 257 10.98 51.34 53.48
C VAL A 257 11.39 49.98 54.04
N GLY A 258 11.62 49.87 55.35
CA GLY A 258 11.90 48.59 56.01
C GLY A 258 10.76 47.58 55.83
N LEU A 259 9.51 48.01 55.99
CA LEU A 259 8.33 47.15 55.78
C LEU A 259 8.21 46.68 54.33
N VAL A 260 8.43 47.56 53.35
CA VAL A 260 8.42 47.22 51.93
C VAL A 260 9.54 46.25 51.56
N LEU A 261 10.75 46.43 52.12
CA LEU A 261 11.86 45.50 51.91
C LEU A 261 11.57 44.11 52.51
N ILE A 262 11.03 44.04 53.72
CA ILE A 262 10.65 42.77 54.35
C ILE A 262 9.55 42.07 53.55
N ALA A 263 8.51 42.81 53.13
CA ALA A 263 7.44 42.27 52.31
C ALA A 263 7.94 41.82 50.93
N GLY A 264 8.85 42.58 50.30
CA GLY A 264 9.47 42.25 49.03
C GLY A 264 10.37 41.01 49.11
N VAL A 265 11.22 40.91 50.14
CA VAL A 265 12.04 39.72 50.41
C VAL A 265 11.14 38.51 50.69
N SER A 266 10.08 38.67 51.49
CA SER A 266 9.10 37.61 51.74
C SER A 266 8.38 37.17 50.47
N TYR A 267 8.07 38.10 49.56
CA TYR A 267 7.44 37.80 48.28
C TYR A 267 8.40 37.06 47.34
N ILE A 268 9.65 37.51 47.22
CA ILE A 268 10.68 36.89 46.40
C ILE A 268 11.00 35.47 46.91
N LEU A 269 11.16 35.29 48.22
CA LEU A 269 11.35 33.96 48.82
C LEU A 269 10.13 33.05 48.62
N ALA A 270 8.91 33.59 48.69
CA ALA A 270 7.69 32.80 48.48
C ALA A 270 7.45 32.44 46.99
N HIS A 271 7.98 33.23 46.05
CA HIS A 271 7.88 32.95 44.62
C HIS A 271 8.98 31.97 44.15
N GLY A 272 10.18 32.04 44.74
CA GLY A 272 11.32 31.15 44.48
C GLY A 272 11.34 29.88 45.33
N ASN A 273 10.20 29.18 45.43
CA ASN A 273 9.97 28.09 46.38
C ASN A 273 10.89 26.86 46.21
N GLU A 274 11.64 26.73 45.12
CA GLU A 274 12.47 25.54 44.87
C GLU A 274 13.65 25.41 45.86
N SER A 275 14.28 26.51 46.24
CA SER A 275 15.46 26.49 47.13
C SER A 275 15.10 26.24 48.60
N LEU A 276 14.02 26.85 49.09
CA LEU A 276 13.50 26.63 50.44
C LEU A 276 12.97 25.21 50.62
N VAL A 277 12.30 24.67 49.59
CA VAL A 277 11.86 23.27 49.58
C VAL A 277 13.06 22.34 49.65
N LEU A 278 14.12 22.57 48.89
CA LEU A 278 15.32 21.70 48.91
C LEU A 278 16.03 21.74 50.28
N LEU A 279 16.09 22.92 50.92
CA LEU A 279 16.73 23.09 52.22
C LEU A 279 15.91 22.49 53.38
N LEU A 280 14.57 22.64 53.36
CA LEU A 280 13.68 22.12 54.40
C LEU A 280 13.22 20.67 54.18
N ALA A 281 13.16 20.19 52.93
CA ALA A 281 12.79 18.81 52.60
C ALA A 281 13.99 17.86 52.59
N GLY A 282 15.23 18.36 52.61
CA GLY A 282 16.47 17.58 52.63
C GLY A 282 16.69 16.69 53.87
N ASN A 283 15.67 16.42 54.68
CA ASN A 283 15.75 15.54 55.85
C ASN A 283 14.49 14.69 56.09
N ARG A 284 13.74 14.34 55.04
CA ARG A 284 12.72 13.28 55.14
C ARG A 284 13.12 12.13 54.21
N PRO A 285 13.30 10.91 54.73
CA PRO A 285 13.62 9.74 53.91
C PRO A 285 12.47 9.40 52.96
#